data_AF-A0A9D5HIC1-F1
#
_entry.id   AF-A0A9D5HIC1-F1
#
_cell.length_a   1.000
_cell.length_b   1.000
_cell.length_c   1.000
_cell.angle_alpha   90.00
_cell.angle_beta   90.00
_cell.angle_gamma   90.00
#
_symmetry.space_group_name_H-M   'P 1'
#
loop_
_entity.id
_entity.type
_entity.pdbx_description
1 polymer ?
#
loop_
_entity_poly.entity_id
_entity_poly.type
_entity_poly.pdbx_seq_one_letter_code
_entity_poly.pdbx_strand_id
1 'polypeptide(L)'
;MSWQARAEGQYYQQEASKLRHQIQILQNANKHLMGEALGSLSVKELKQLENRLERGIARIRSKKHELLFAEIEYMQKREVELQNDNMYLRAKISENERVQQARIVQAGAEFDTLPTFDSRSYYHINMLDATPHYSHQDQTALHLGYETKDDQAA
;
A
#
# COMPACT_ATOMS: atom_id res chain seq x y z
N MET A 1 34.12 52.24 -28.84
CA MET A 1 33.23 51.10 -29.18
C MET A 1 33.99 49.76 -29.28
N SER A 2 35.06 49.58 -30.07
CA SER A 2 35.72 48.25 -30.18
C SER A 2 36.42 47.74 -28.90
N TRP A 3 36.92 48.63 -28.04
CA TRP A 3 37.55 48.26 -26.77
C TRP A 3 36.55 47.74 -25.72
N GLN A 4 35.33 48.27 -25.69
CA GLN A 4 34.26 47.79 -24.81
C GLN A 4 33.78 46.39 -25.22
N ALA A 5 33.54 46.16 -26.51
CA ALA A 5 33.18 44.83 -27.02
C ALA A 5 34.27 43.78 -26.76
N ARG A 6 35.56 44.17 -26.85
CA ARG A 6 36.69 43.29 -26.50
C ARG A 6 36.74 42.98 -25.01
N ALA A 7 36.51 43.97 -24.14
CA ALA A 7 36.49 43.79 -22.69
C ALA A 7 35.32 42.90 -22.25
N GLU A 8 34.13 43.11 -22.80
CA GLU A 8 32.96 42.26 -22.56
C GLU A 8 33.19 40.82 -23.04
N GLY A 9 33.76 40.64 -24.24
CA GLY A 9 34.12 39.31 -24.74
C GLY A 9 35.11 38.57 -23.84
N GLN A 10 36.14 39.27 -23.33
CA GLN A 10 37.10 38.69 -22.40
C GLN A 10 36.46 38.33 -21.05
N TYR A 11 35.56 39.17 -20.55
CA TYR A 11 34.82 38.90 -19.32
C TYR A 11 33.99 37.61 -19.43
N TYR A 12 33.18 37.47 -20.49
CA TYR A 12 32.38 36.26 -20.70
C TYR A 12 33.24 35.02 -20.95
N GLN A 13 34.38 35.16 -21.62
CA GLN A 13 35.33 34.05 -21.81
C GLN A 13 35.91 33.57 -20.47
N GLN A 14 36.24 34.50 -19.57
CA GLN A 14 36.73 34.18 -18.23
C GLN A 14 35.64 33.47 -17.41
N GLU A 15 34.41 33.99 -17.45
CA GLU A 15 33.29 33.42 -16.70
C GLU A 15 32.92 32.02 -17.21
N ALA A 16 32.90 31.82 -18.52
CA ALA A 16 32.72 30.50 -19.13
C ALA A 16 33.83 29.51 -18.72
N SER A 17 35.06 29.99 -18.55
CA SER A 17 36.18 29.15 -18.11
C SER A 17 36.04 28.72 -16.64
N LYS A 18 35.56 29.63 -15.77
CA LYS A 18 35.24 29.28 -14.37
C LYS A 18 34.13 28.22 -14.31
N LEU A 19 33.05 28.40 -15.07
CA LEU A 19 31.94 27.45 -15.12
C LEU A 19 32.40 26.08 -15.63
N ARG A 20 33.20 26.03 -16.70
CA ARG A 20 33.78 24.77 -17.20
C ARG A 20 34.61 24.05 -16.14
N HIS A 21 35.43 24.79 -15.40
CA HIS A 21 36.22 24.22 -14.31
C HIS A 21 35.33 23.66 -13.19
N GLN A 22 34.27 24.38 -12.81
CA GLN A 22 33.32 23.91 -11.80
C GLN A 22 32.57 22.64 -12.24
N ILE A 23 32.16 22.58 -13.51
CA ILE A 23 31.56 21.37 -14.10
C ILE A 23 32.53 20.18 -13.99
N GLN A 24 33.80 20.39 -14.35
CA GLN A 24 34.81 19.33 -14.29
C GLN A 24 35.02 18.82 -12.85
N ILE A 25 35.07 19.72 -11.86
CA ILE A 25 35.17 19.35 -10.44
C ILE A 25 33.96 18.48 -10.04
N LEU A 26 32.75 18.90 -10.38
CA LEU A 26 31.52 18.17 -10.03
C LEU A 26 31.45 16.81 -10.71
N GLN A 27 31.85 16.72 -11.98
CA GLN A 27 31.90 15.46 -12.72
C GLN A 27 32.90 14.48 -12.09
N ASN A 28 34.10 14.94 -11.73
CA ASN A 28 35.08 14.10 -11.06
C ASN A 28 34.59 13.66 -9.68
N ALA A 29 33.95 14.56 -8.92
CA ALA A 29 33.36 14.20 -7.63
C ALA A 29 32.27 13.12 -7.78
N ASN A 30 31.42 13.20 -8.82
CA ASN A 30 30.42 12.17 -9.10
C ASN A 30 31.05 10.83 -9.45
N LYS A 31 32.09 10.81 -10.30
CA LYS A 31 32.85 9.58 -10.61
C LYS A 31 33.36 8.91 -9.33
N HIS A 32 33.99 9.69 -8.44
CA HIS A 32 34.47 9.16 -7.17
C HIS A 32 33.32 8.60 -6.31
N LEU A 33 32.19 9.31 -6.22
CA LEU A 33 31.00 8.81 -5.49
C LEU A 33 30.44 7.52 -6.09
N MET A 34 30.60 7.32 -7.40
CA MET A 34 30.22 6.08 -8.10
C MET A 34 31.28 4.97 -7.99
N GLY A 35 32.40 5.21 -7.32
CA GLY A 35 33.49 4.25 -7.18
C GLY A 35 34.44 4.20 -8.39
N GLU A 36 34.38 5.19 -9.28
CA GLU A 36 35.24 5.31 -10.46
C GLU A 36 36.44 6.23 -10.18
N ALA A 37 37.50 6.08 -10.99
CA ALA A 37 38.69 6.95 -10.97
C ALA A 37 39.37 7.09 -9.58
N LEU A 38 39.24 6.09 -8.71
CA LEU A 38 39.72 6.15 -7.33
C LEU A 38 41.26 6.16 -7.21
N GLY A 39 41.98 5.71 -8.23
CA GLY A 39 43.45 5.63 -8.21
C GLY A 39 44.16 6.99 -8.11
N SER A 40 43.49 8.10 -8.41
CA SER A 40 44.03 9.45 -8.23
C SER A 40 43.85 10.03 -6.83
N LEU A 41 43.11 9.34 -5.95
CA LEU A 41 42.83 9.80 -4.59
C LEU A 41 43.89 9.29 -3.62
N SER A 42 44.30 10.15 -2.69
CA SER A 42 45.09 9.73 -1.53
C SER A 42 44.28 8.87 -0.57
N VAL A 43 44.95 8.12 0.31
CA VAL A 43 44.31 7.32 1.36
C VAL A 43 43.39 8.17 2.25
N LYS A 44 43.78 9.42 2.54
CA LYS A 44 42.98 10.34 3.33
C LYS A 44 41.68 10.73 2.61
N GLU A 45 41.75 11.03 1.32
CA GLU A 45 40.59 11.38 0.50
C GLU A 45 39.66 10.18 0.30
N LEU A 46 40.21 8.98 0.11
CA LEU A 46 39.44 7.74 0.07
C LEU A 46 38.68 7.51 1.38
N LYS A 47 39.32 7.72 2.53
CA LYS A 47 38.63 7.59 3.84
C LYS A 47 37.51 8.61 4.00
N GLN A 48 37.71 9.84 3.52
CA GLN A 48 36.67 10.86 3.52
C GLN A 48 35.49 10.51 2.61
N LEU A 49 35.78 9.96 1.42
CA LEU A 49 34.78 9.49 0.46
C LEU A 49 33.96 8.34 1.04
N GLU A 50 34.61 7.33 1.62
CA GLU A 50 33.97 6.21 2.31
C GLU A 50 33.01 6.70 3.41
N ASN A 51 33.50 7.55 4.33
CA ASN A 51 32.68 8.11 5.41
C ASN A 51 31.47 8.91 4.87
N ARG A 52 31.63 9.59 3.73
CA ARG A 52 30.54 10.34 3.10
C ARG A 52 29.49 9.40 2.50
N LEU A 53 29.92 8.34 1.82
CA LEU A 53 29.03 7.32 1.26
C LEU A 53 28.29 6.56 2.35
N GLU A 54 28.99 6.15 3.42
CA GLU A 54 28.41 5.45 4.57
C GLU A 54 27.28 6.26 5.22
N ARG A 55 27.52 7.54 5.50
CA ARG A 55 26.48 8.45 6.02
C ARG A 55 25.31 8.61 5.05
N GLY A 56 25.58 8.71 3.75
CA GLY A 56 24.53 8.81 2.72
C GLY A 56 23.65 7.56 2.69
N ILE A 57 24.27 6.38 2.67
CA ILE A 57 23.59 5.08 2.68
C ILE A 57 22.78 4.90 3.96
N ALA A 58 23.35 5.24 5.12
CA ALA A 58 22.63 5.17 6.40
C ALA A 58 21.36 6.02 6.40
N ARG A 59 21.44 7.26 5.88
CA ARG A 59 20.27 8.15 5.75
C ARG A 59 19.21 7.58 4.79
N ILE A 60 19.62 7.06 3.63
CA ILE A 60 18.70 6.44 2.67
C ILE A 60 18.00 5.24 3.30
N ARG A 61 18.76 4.37 3.97
CA ARG A 61 18.23 3.18 4.63
C ARG A 61 17.23 3.56 5.72
N SER A 62 17.58 4.52 6.58
CA SER A 62 16.68 5.01 7.63
C SER A 62 15.38 5.56 7.04
N LYS A 63 15.44 6.39 5.99
CA LYS A 63 14.23 6.92 5.34
C LYS A 63 13.39 5.83 4.68
N LYS A 64 14.02 4.83 4.06
CA LYS A 64 13.31 3.68 3.49
C LYS A 64 12.57 2.89 4.58
N HIS A 65 13.19 2.69 5.74
CA HIS A 65 12.53 2.00 6.86
C HIS A 65 11.34 2.82 7.38
N GLU A 66 11.53 4.12 7.61
CA GLU A 66 10.46 5.03 8.06
C GLU A 66 9.23 4.97 7.13
N LEU A 67 9.46 5.05 5.81
CA LEU A 67 8.38 4.97 4.83
C LEU A 67 7.72 3.59 4.78
N LEU A 68 8.50 2.52 4.90
CA LEU A 68 7.97 1.16 4.89
C LEU A 68 7.10 0.90 6.13
N PHE A 69 7.52 1.36 7.31
CA PHE A 69 6.71 1.24 8.52
C PHE A 69 5.41 2.04 8.41
N ALA A 70 5.47 3.27 7.92
CA ALA A 70 4.26 4.07 7.69
C ALA A 70 3.28 3.38 6.71
N GLU A 71 3.81 2.74 5.65
CA GLU A 71 2.99 1.99 4.70
C GLU A 71 2.36 0.74 5.34
N ILE A 72 3.11 0.00 6.16
CA ILE A 72 2.60 -1.17 6.89
C ILE A 72 1.48 -0.75 7.84
N GLU A 73 1.69 0.30 8.64
CA GLU A 73 0.69 0.83 9.58
C GLU A 73 -0.58 1.27 8.85
N TYR A 74 -0.42 1.95 7.71
CA TYR A 74 -1.55 2.36 6.87
C TYR A 74 -2.34 1.15 6.36
N MET A 75 -1.66 0.14 5.83
CA MET A 75 -2.30 -1.06 5.31
C MET A 75 -3.01 -1.87 6.40
N GLN A 76 -2.41 -1.97 7.59
CA GLN A 76 -3.04 -2.62 8.75
C GLN A 76 -4.31 -1.90 9.20
N LYS A 77 -4.26 -0.57 9.31
CA LYS A 77 -5.46 0.21 9.63
C LYS A 77 -6.56 -0.01 8.57
N ARG A 78 -6.17 -0.04 7.30
CA ARG A 78 -7.10 -0.27 6.20
C ARG A 78 -7.72 -1.67 6.24
N GLU A 79 -6.94 -2.69 6.60
CA GLU A 79 -7.43 -4.05 6.80
C GLU A 79 -8.52 -4.08 7.88
N VAL A 80 -8.27 -3.46 9.04
CA VAL A 80 -9.22 -3.41 10.15
C VAL A 80 -10.51 -2.68 9.76
N GLU A 81 -10.41 -1.54 9.07
CA GLU A 81 -11.58 -0.81 8.56
C GLU A 81 -12.43 -1.69 7.63
N LEU A 82 -11.79 -2.39 6.69
CA LEU A 82 -12.48 -3.27 5.75
C LEU A 82 -13.11 -4.49 6.45
N GLN A 83 -12.45 -5.06 7.45
CA GLN A 83 -13.00 -6.15 8.26
C GLN A 83 -14.25 -5.68 9.02
N ASN A 84 -14.22 -4.50 9.62
CA ASN A 84 -15.37 -3.91 10.31
C ASN A 84 -16.55 -3.65 9.35
N ASP A 85 -16.29 -3.06 8.18
CA ASP A 85 -17.31 -2.84 7.15
C ASP A 85 -17.91 -4.16 6.67
N ASN A 86 -17.08 -5.18 6.45
CA ASN A 86 -17.53 -6.50 6.01
C ASN A 86 -18.42 -7.18 7.06
N MET A 87 -18.00 -7.13 8.33
CA MET A 87 -18.79 -7.66 9.45
C MET A 87 -20.15 -6.96 9.57
N TYR A 88 -20.17 -5.63 9.47
CA TYR A 88 -21.41 -4.84 9.48
C TYR A 88 -22.36 -5.24 8.34
N LEU A 89 -21.83 -5.39 7.12
CA LEU A 89 -22.64 -5.79 5.96
C LEU A 89 -23.20 -7.21 6.12
N ARG A 90 -22.41 -8.16 6.62
CA ARG A 90 -22.87 -9.54 6.89
C ARG A 90 -24.00 -9.56 7.91
N ALA A 91 -23.87 -8.81 9.01
CA ALA A 91 -24.93 -8.69 10.01
C ALA A 91 -26.22 -8.12 9.40
N LYS A 92 -26.09 -7.10 8.54
CA LYS A 92 -27.23 -6.48 7.86
C LYS A 92 -27.91 -7.41 6.85
N ILE A 93 -27.15 -8.24 6.15
CA ILE A 93 -27.68 -9.27 5.24
C ILE A 93 -28.47 -10.29 6.03
N SER A 94 -27.89 -10.84 7.11
CA SER A 94 -28.56 -11.86 7.94
C SER A 94 -29.87 -11.34 8.55
N GLU A 95 -29.90 -10.08 9.01
CA GLU A 95 -31.13 -9.46 9.50
C GLU A 95 -32.16 -9.28 8.38
N ASN A 96 -31.74 -8.87 7.18
CA ASN A 96 -32.64 -8.73 6.04
C ASN A 96 -33.25 -10.08 5.62
N GLU A 97 -32.45 -11.14 5.58
CA GLU A 97 -32.90 -12.51 5.32
C GLU A 97 -33.93 -12.96 6.36
N ARG A 98 -33.68 -12.70 7.66
CA ARG A 98 -34.63 -12.98 8.74
C ARG A 98 -35.96 -12.25 8.55
N VAL A 99 -35.92 -10.97 8.20
CA VAL A 99 -37.12 -10.15 7.93
C VAL A 99 -37.87 -10.67 6.70
N GLN A 100 -37.17 -11.05 5.63
CA GLN A 100 -37.78 -11.65 4.44
C GLN A 100 -38.45 -12.98 4.77
N GLN A 101 -37.78 -13.86 5.53
CA GLN A 101 -38.34 -15.14 5.97
C GLN A 101 -39.61 -14.92 6.81
N ALA A 102 -39.59 -13.97 7.74
CA ALA A 102 -40.75 -13.62 8.56
C ALA A 102 -41.92 -13.08 7.73
N ARG A 103 -41.65 -12.25 6.71
CA ARG A 103 -42.67 -11.76 5.77
C ARG A 103 -43.30 -12.88 4.94
N ILE A 104 -42.50 -13.83 4.47
CA ILE A 104 -43.00 -15.01 3.73
C ILE A 104 -43.91 -15.86 4.63
N VAL A 105 -43.52 -16.09 5.90
CA VAL A 105 -44.34 -16.84 6.86
C VAL A 105 -45.65 -16.11 7.18
N GLN A 106 -45.64 -14.77 7.32
CA GLN A 106 -46.87 -13.99 7.53
C GLN A 106 -47.79 -14.02 6.31
N ALA A 107 -47.26 -13.86 5.10
CA ALA A 107 -48.05 -13.98 3.87
C ALA A 107 -48.63 -15.39 3.65
N GLY A 108 -47.91 -16.44 4.05
CA GLY A 108 -48.39 -17.81 4.03
C GLY A 108 -49.52 -18.06 5.05
N ALA A 109 -49.40 -17.50 6.26
CA ALA A 109 -50.42 -17.62 7.30
C ALA A 109 -51.75 -16.90 6.96
N GLU A 110 -51.71 -15.85 6.14
CA GLU A 110 -52.94 -15.22 5.61
C GLU A 110 -53.68 -16.12 4.63
N PHE A 111 -52.98 -17.01 3.91
CA PHE A 111 -53.57 -17.94 2.93
C PHE A 111 -54.22 -19.18 3.59
N ASP A 112 -53.77 -19.55 4.79
CA ASP A 112 -54.32 -20.69 5.59
C ASP A 112 -55.68 -20.39 6.25
N THR A 113 -56.22 -19.18 6.12
CA THR A 113 -57.56 -18.82 6.64
C THR A 113 -58.72 -19.22 5.71
N LEU A 114 -58.44 -19.79 4.54
CA LEU A 114 -59.46 -20.36 3.65
C LEU A 114 -59.67 -21.85 3.97
N PRO A 115 -60.93 -22.32 4.12
CA PRO A 115 -61.20 -23.71 4.48
C PRO A 115 -60.60 -24.66 3.44
N THR A 116 -59.91 -25.67 3.94
CA THR A 116 -59.15 -26.69 3.21
C THR A 116 -59.94 -27.25 2.02
N PHE A 117 -59.60 -26.83 0.80
CA PHE A 117 -60.00 -27.55 -0.41
C PHE A 117 -58.89 -28.55 -0.75
N ASP A 118 -59.18 -29.84 -0.54
CA ASP A 118 -58.28 -30.95 -0.88
C ASP A 118 -58.09 -31.00 -2.41
N SER A 119 -56.91 -30.56 -2.87
CA SER A 119 -56.44 -30.81 -4.23
C SER A 119 -55.17 -31.64 -4.17
N ARG A 120 -55.31 -32.88 -3.71
CA ARG A 120 -54.49 -34.00 -4.15
C ARG A 120 -54.09 -33.83 -5.63
N SER A 121 -52.79 -33.70 -5.86
CA SER A 121 -52.14 -33.68 -7.18
C SER A 121 -52.19 -32.33 -7.88
N TYR A 122 -51.12 -31.54 -7.79
CA TYR A 122 -50.62 -30.77 -8.93
C TYR A 122 -49.17 -30.33 -8.68
N TYR A 123 -48.26 -30.98 -9.40
CA TYR A 123 -46.84 -30.68 -9.60
C TYR A 123 -45.85 -30.86 -8.44
N HIS A 124 -45.18 -32.01 -8.49
CA HIS A 124 -43.83 -32.18 -7.95
C HIS A 124 -42.87 -31.33 -8.80
N ILE A 125 -42.59 -30.08 -8.38
CA ILE A 125 -41.46 -29.32 -8.91
C ILE A 125 -40.26 -29.53 -7.98
N ASN A 126 -39.31 -30.29 -8.50
CA ASN A 126 -38.00 -30.48 -7.93
C ASN A 126 -37.21 -29.17 -8.15
N MET A 127 -37.40 -28.17 -7.29
CA MET A 127 -36.47 -27.04 -7.23
C MET A 127 -35.31 -27.45 -6.33
N LEU A 128 -34.24 -27.88 -7.02
CA LEU A 128 -32.89 -27.97 -6.51
C LEU A 128 -32.68 -27.07 -5.29
N ASP A 129 -32.32 -27.72 -4.20
CA ASP A 129 -31.68 -27.17 -3.02
C ASP A 129 -30.35 -26.54 -3.45
N ALA A 130 -30.44 -25.41 -4.16
CA ALA A 130 -29.33 -24.52 -4.41
C ALA A 130 -29.28 -23.56 -3.23
N THR A 131 -29.06 -24.09 -2.03
CA THR A 131 -28.40 -23.33 -0.98
C THR A 131 -27.03 -22.96 -1.52
N PRO A 132 -26.71 -21.68 -1.81
CA PRO A 132 -25.33 -21.29 -1.69
C PRO A 132 -25.10 -21.26 -0.18
N HIS A 133 -24.77 -22.42 0.38
CA HIS A 133 -23.99 -22.45 1.59
C HIS A 133 -22.71 -21.68 1.25
N TYR A 134 -22.72 -20.37 1.52
CA TYR A 134 -21.51 -19.61 1.75
C TYR A 134 -20.91 -20.18 3.03
N SER A 135 -20.33 -21.38 2.89
CA SER A 135 -19.52 -22.03 3.89
C SER A 135 -18.43 -21.05 4.27
N HIS A 136 -18.58 -20.49 5.48
CA HIS A 136 -17.54 -19.98 6.34
C HIS A 136 -16.14 -20.12 5.76
N GLN A 137 -15.68 -19.04 5.14
CA GLN A 137 -14.26 -18.83 4.97
C GLN A 137 -13.92 -17.61 5.82
N ASP A 138 -13.79 -17.85 7.13
CA ASP A 138 -13.32 -16.89 8.13
C ASP A 138 -11.84 -16.52 7.93
N GLN A 139 -11.23 -16.94 6.82
CA GLN A 139 -9.88 -16.55 6.45
C GLN A 139 -9.95 -15.54 5.30
N THR A 140 -10.09 -14.26 5.65
CA THR A 140 -9.65 -13.21 4.74
C THR A 140 -8.13 -13.34 4.60
N ALA A 141 -7.66 -13.55 3.37
CA ALA A 141 -6.24 -13.75 3.02
C ALA A 141 -5.31 -12.55 3.33
N LEU A 142 -5.78 -11.56 4.11
CA LEU A 142 -5.12 -10.30 4.37
C LEU A 142 -4.42 -10.24 5.74
N HIS A 143 -4.43 -11.31 6.53
CA HIS A 143 -3.83 -11.28 7.85
C HIS A 143 -2.30 -11.11 7.77
N LEU A 144 -1.83 -9.87 7.90
CA LEU A 144 -0.41 -9.54 7.90
C LEU A 144 0.15 -9.91 9.28
N GLY A 145 0.47 -11.21 9.40
CA GLY A 145 0.65 -11.93 10.66
C GLY A 145 1.37 -11.18 11.77
N TYR A 146 0.60 -10.77 12.77
CA TYR A 146 1.03 -10.63 14.15
C TYR A 146 -0.15 -11.01 15.05
N GLU A 147 -0.09 -12.23 15.61
CA GLU A 147 -0.88 -12.55 16.80
C GLU A 147 -0.43 -11.59 17.90
N THR A 148 -1.34 -10.72 18.35
CA THR A 148 -1.18 -10.06 19.64
C THR A 148 -1.19 -11.17 20.68
N LYS A 149 -0.01 -11.55 21.17
CA LYS A 149 0.09 -12.28 22.43
C LYS A 149 -0.47 -11.36 23.51
N ASP A 150 -1.77 -11.45 23.71
CA ASP A 150 -2.39 -10.91 24.90
C ASP A 150 -1.85 -11.68 26.10
N ASP A 151 -1.43 -10.90 27.09
CA ASP A 151 -0.99 -11.32 28.41
C ASP A 151 -1.96 -12.36 28.99
N GLN A 152 -1.49 -13.59 29.15
CA GLN A 152 -2.04 -14.51 30.14
C GLN A 152 -1.20 -14.39 31.41
N ALA A 153 -1.64 -13.48 32.28
CA ALA A 153 -1.45 -13.62 33.71
C ALA A 153 -2.27 -14.82 34.20
N ALA A 154 -1.60 -15.84 34.72
CA ALA A 154 -2.09 -16.78 35.72
C ALA A 154 -0.88 -17.39 36.46
#